data_AF-A0A355GPM2-F1
#
_entry.id   AF-A0A355GPM2-F1
#
_cell.length_a   1.000
_cell.length_b   1.000
_cell.length_c   1.000
_cell.angle_alpha   90.00
_cell.angle_beta   90.00
_cell.angle_gamma   90.00
#
_symmetry.space_group_name_H-M   'P 1'
#
loop_
_entity.id
_entity.type
_entity.pdbx_description
1 polymer ?
#
loop_
_entity_poly.entity_id
_entity_poly.type
_entity_poly.pdbx_seq_one_letter_code
_entity_poly.pdbx_strand_id
1 'polypeptide(L)'
;MIWETAMSKINQAILFISHFSLGLVLPVLNLIFLDRGATLQTLPLLYMIMAITVLCLELPSGICADLMGRKNVFLISCVLNFVSFFLLIFAKNNLAMLIVVIVLYGMGRAFASGSLDALIIDQTLASLGNDHLPMITTRLSIIEGVGLSLGSIAGGLLAQVSATRTINLLCRSVLILAVLVLSYLFIKEDKMLKRADKPLPQHVSQGLKLLFKNRSFGFVIFGGLFVGLLLASVETYWQPAFEAITTNAKTEWLLGFITFFGFLSVTLGNKISQKLLEKCGTQKHFSIYLISRGILATLMIIFALQKSTIGFIIGYTGIYLLLGVSNISESTLINRYTPNYMRASVLSMSSLITQIGLLCSALICSLAIKQLHFSGIWIVMACLIGGYVIFVALFVAWYKKQNKETEVRNVVEIVNAREYQGGLDKAVDYIHGAWGSDNNYPYYSDAIYHSSLAEKHLPMFFLLLKNNEIIGCSALITNDFISRHDLYPWIACLFVDEKERGQEYGNLLMEHAEKEARNIGFSVIYLTTDHDGYYEKYGWQRIEDGVDLFSGQPSRIYAKQL
;
A
#
# COMPACT_ATOMS: atom_id res chain seq x y z
N MET A 1 10.19 28.95 10.89
CA MET A 1 11.02 28.64 12.07
C MET A 1 11.23 27.14 12.27
N ILE A 2 10.19 26.32 12.47
CA ILE A 2 10.32 24.84 12.61
C ILE A 2 10.85 24.16 11.32
N TRP A 3 10.56 24.77 10.16
CA TRP A 3 11.05 24.29 8.86
C TRP A 3 12.55 24.48 8.63
N GLU A 4 13.24 25.41 9.29
CA GLU A 4 14.70 25.55 9.11
C GLU A 4 15.48 24.64 10.06
N THR A 5 14.87 24.21 11.16
CA THR A 5 15.52 23.39 12.20
C THR A 5 15.56 21.91 11.87
N ALA A 6 14.74 21.42 10.94
CA ALA A 6 14.65 19.97 10.65
C ALA A 6 15.76 19.40 9.76
N MET A 7 16.45 20.21 8.95
CA MET A 7 17.53 19.69 8.11
C MET A 7 18.51 20.82 7.78
N SER A 8 19.80 20.59 8.03
CA SER A 8 20.85 21.58 7.70
C SER A 8 20.78 21.97 6.22
N LYS A 9 20.84 23.28 5.91
CA LYS A 9 20.86 23.82 4.55
C LYS A 9 21.94 23.17 3.68
N ILE A 10 23.06 22.79 4.29
CA ILE A 10 24.18 22.12 3.61
C ILE A 10 23.77 20.71 3.16
N ASN A 11 23.10 19.93 4.01
CA ASN A 11 22.63 18.59 3.63
C ASN A 11 21.61 18.67 2.50
N GLN A 12 20.71 19.67 2.52
CA GLN A 12 19.76 19.88 1.42
C GLN A 12 20.47 20.21 0.11
N ALA A 13 21.51 21.05 0.16
CA ALA A 13 22.30 21.41 -1.01
C ALA A 13 23.07 20.20 -1.57
N ILE A 14 23.67 19.36 -0.71
CA ILE A 14 24.37 18.14 -1.13
C ILE A 14 23.40 17.17 -1.83
N LEU A 15 22.24 16.92 -1.22
CA LEU A 15 21.20 16.08 -1.81
C LEU A 15 20.70 16.65 -3.14
N PHE A 16 20.40 17.95 -3.18
CA PHE A 16 19.99 18.63 -4.40
C PHE A 16 21.03 18.46 -5.51
N ILE A 17 22.31 18.72 -5.25
CA ILE A 17 23.39 18.56 -6.24
C ILE A 17 23.50 17.10 -6.68
N SER A 18 23.37 16.14 -5.78
CA SER A 18 23.39 14.70 -6.10
C SER A 18 22.31 14.30 -7.10
N HIS A 19 21.05 14.69 -6.83
CA HIS A 19 19.91 14.40 -7.69
C HIS A 19 19.91 15.23 -8.98
N PHE A 20 20.28 16.51 -8.91
CA PHE A 20 20.48 17.36 -10.09
C PHE A 20 21.50 16.77 -11.04
N SER A 21 22.63 16.33 -10.48
CA SER A 21 23.70 15.70 -11.24
C SER A 21 23.20 14.41 -11.90
N LEU A 22 22.36 13.60 -11.24
CA LEU A 22 21.77 12.40 -11.85
C LEU A 22 20.84 12.76 -13.01
N GLY A 23 20.03 13.81 -12.83
CA GLY A 23 19.15 14.36 -13.86
C GLY A 23 19.89 14.78 -15.13
N LEU A 24 21.16 15.19 -15.06
CA LEU A 24 21.94 15.55 -16.27
C LEU A 24 22.07 14.42 -17.28
N VAL A 25 22.01 13.17 -16.83
CA VAL A 25 22.27 12.01 -17.70
C VAL A 25 21.00 11.22 -18.00
N LEU A 26 19.99 11.23 -17.12
CA LEU A 26 18.75 10.46 -17.30
C LEU A 26 18.06 10.63 -18.67
N PRO A 27 17.94 11.85 -19.24
CA PRO A 27 17.28 12.04 -20.54
C PRO A 27 18.02 11.38 -21.71
N VAL A 28 19.32 11.10 -21.55
CA VAL A 28 20.21 10.70 -22.66
C VAL A 28 21.04 9.45 -22.38
N LEU A 29 20.94 8.84 -21.19
CA LEU A 29 21.82 7.74 -20.77
C LEU A 29 21.78 6.56 -21.74
N ASN A 30 20.58 6.15 -22.16
CA ASN A 30 20.42 5.04 -23.09
C ASN A 30 21.01 5.33 -24.47
N LEU A 31 20.87 6.58 -24.93
CA LEU A 31 21.49 7.03 -26.18
C LEU A 31 23.00 7.02 -26.07
N ILE A 32 23.57 7.45 -24.93
CA ILE A 32 25.01 7.34 -24.67
C ILE A 32 25.47 5.89 -24.73
N PHE A 33 24.73 4.94 -24.13
CA PHE A 33 25.09 3.53 -24.24
C PHE A 33 25.08 3.03 -25.70
N LEU A 34 24.09 3.46 -26.50
CA LEU A 34 24.02 3.14 -27.93
C LEU A 34 25.20 3.77 -28.71
N ASP A 35 25.53 5.03 -28.44
CA ASP A 35 26.68 5.74 -29.03
C ASP A 35 28.02 5.07 -28.67
N ARG A 36 28.07 4.31 -27.57
CA ARG A 36 29.25 3.58 -27.08
C ARG A 36 29.29 2.11 -27.49
N GLY A 37 28.39 1.67 -28.36
CA GLY A 37 28.38 0.34 -28.97
C GLY A 37 27.44 -0.66 -28.31
N ALA A 38 26.55 -0.24 -27.41
CA ALA A 38 25.40 -1.06 -27.08
C ALA A 38 24.45 -1.13 -28.28
N THR A 39 23.74 -2.25 -28.40
CA THR A 39 22.64 -2.43 -29.33
C THR A 39 21.31 -2.37 -28.59
N LEU A 40 20.20 -2.24 -29.32
CA LEU A 40 18.86 -2.32 -28.73
C LEU A 40 18.59 -3.66 -27.99
N GLN A 41 19.33 -4.72 -28.31
CA GLN A 41 19.25 -6.01 -27.60
C GLN A 41 20.10 -6.03 -26.33
N THR A 42 21.32 -5.50 -26.38
CA THR A 42 22.23 -5.52 -25.22
C THR A 42 21.89 -4.47 -24.18
N LEU A 43 21.22 -3.38 -24.57
CA LEU A 43 20.81 -2.30 -23.67
C LEU A 43 19.97 -2.79 -22.47
N PRO A 44 18.85 -3.53 -22.64
CA PRO A 44 18.14 -4.10 -21.49
C PRO A 44 18.98 -5.09 -20.67
N LEU A 45 19.89 -5.85 -21.32
CA LEU A 45 20.78 -6.78 -20.60
C LEU A 45 21.75 -6.05 -19.66
N LEU A 46 22.22 -4.84 -20.02
CA LEU A 46 23.01 -4.01 -19.10
C LEU A 46 22.20 -3.65 -17.85
N TYR A 47 20.94 -3.24 -18.01
CA TYR A 47 20.05 -2.98 -16.86
C TYR A 47 19.74 -4.24 -16.05
N MET A 48 19.67 -5.41 -16.69
CA MET A 48 19.55 -6.68 -15.99
C MET A 48 20.76 -6.96 -15.11
N ILE A 49 21.98 -6.79 -15.63
CA ILE A 49 23.24 -6.93 -14.87
C ILE A 49 23.27 -5.93 -13.71
N MET A 50 22.85 -4.68 -13.96
CA MET A 50 22.73 -3.66 -12.91
C MET A 50 21.79 -4.11 -11.79
N ALA A 51 20.59 -4.57 -12.14
CA ALA A 51 19.57 -4.99 -11.18
C ALA A 51 20.03 -6.22 -10.37
N ILE A 52 20.66 -7.22 -11.01
CA ILE A 52 21.28 -8.35 -10.31
C ILE A 52 22.37 -7.87 -9.35
N THR A 53 23.23 -6.95 -9.80
CA THR A 53 24.31 -6.40 -8.96
C THR A 53 23.73 -5.69 -7.73
N VAL A 54 22.69 -4.88 -7.91
CA VAL A 54 22.00 -4.21 -6.81
C VAL A 54 21.41 -5.25 -5.84
N LEU A 55 20.63 -6.21 -6.33
CA LEU A 55 19.99 -7.24 -5.52
C LEU A 55 21.01 -8.06 -4.71
N CYS A 56 22.12 -8.46 -5.33
CA CYS A 56 23.19 -9.20 -4.65
C CYS A 56 23.91 -8.38 -3.58
N LEU A 57 23.93 -7.04 -3.71
CA LEU A 57 24.66 -6.15 -2.83
C LEU A 57 23.80 -5.40 -1.82
N GLU A 58 22.48 -5.43 -1.90
CA GLU A 58 21.58 -4.78 -0.93
C GLU A 58 21.83 -5.25 0.51
N LEU A 59 21.97 -6.55 0.72
CA LEU A 59 22.26 -7.10 2.06
C LEU A 59 23.71 -6.77 2.50
N PRO A 60 24.75 -7.02 1.68
CA PRO A 60 26.12 -6.60 2.00
C PRO A 60 26.27 -5.10 2.27
N SER A 61 25.60 -4.24 1.49
CA SER A 61 25.71 -2.79 1.66
C SER A 61 25.06 -2.30 2.96
N GLY A 62 23.94 -2.92 3.36
CA GLY A 62 23.33 -2.70 4.67
C GLY A 62 24.27 -3.08 5.82
N ILE A 63 24.88 -4.27 5.77
CA ILE A 63 25.85 -4.71 6.77
C ILE A 63 27.06 -3.76 6.83
N CYS A 64 27.57 -3.33 5.67
CA CYS A 64 28.64 -2.33 5.61
C CYS A 64 28.23 -1.00 6.24
N ALA A 65 26.97 -0.57 6.09
CA ALA A 65 26.47 0.66 6.70
C ALA A 65 26.43 0.56 8.22
N ASP A 66 26.05 -0.60 8.75
CA ASP A 66 26.03 -0.86 10.19
C ASP A 66 27.44 -0.96 10.80
N LEU A 67 28.42 -1.45 10.04
CA LEU A 67 29.80 -1.64 10.52
C LEU A 67 30.68 -0.39 10.36
N MET A 68 30.58 0.29 9.22
CA MET A 68 31.48 1.40 8.85
C MET A 68 30.83 2.78 9.03
N GLY A 69 29.53 2.84 9.30
CA GLY A 69 28.73 4.07 9.32
C GLY A 69 28.15 4.41 7.94
N ARG A 70 26.93 4.98 7.94
CA ARG A 70 26.19 5.35 6.73
C ARG A 70 26.90 6.43 5.91
N LYS A 71 27.65 7.35 6.54
CA LYS A 71 28.44 8.38 5.83
C LYS A 71 29.51 7.73 4.97
N ASN A 72 30.27 6.80 5.52
CA ASN A 72 31.38 6.17 4.81
C ASN A 72 30.88 5.31 3.64
N VAL A 73 29.76 4.61 3.84
CA VAL A 73 29.08 3.87 2.77
C VAL A 73 28.59 4.79 1.64
N PHE A 74 28.05 5.97 1.97
CA PHE A 74 27.72 6.98 0.96
C PHE A 74 28.95 7.46 0.17
N LEU A 75 30.07 7.72 0.84
CA LEU A 75 31.32 8.13 0.16
C LEU A 75 31.83 7.03 -0.80
N ILE A 76 31.76 5.76 -0.39
CA ILE A 76 32.09 4.62 -1.26
C ILE A 76 31.16 4.62 -2.49
N SER A 77 29.87 4.84 -2.30
CA SER A 77 28.92 4.99 -3.41
C SER A 77 29.33 6.12 -4.38
N CYS A 78 29.70 7.30 -3.87
CA CYS A 78 30.14 8.41 -4.70
C CYS A 78 31.40 8.06 -5.51
N VAL A 79 32.38 7.36 -4.92
CA VAL A 79 33.59 6.90 -5.63
C VAL A 79 33.23 5.90 -6.72
N LEU A 80 32.41 4.89 -6.44
CA LEU A 80 31.97 3.89 -7.41
C LEU A 80 31.22 4.52 -8.59
N ASN A 81 30.31 5.46 -8.30
CA ASN A 81 29.59 6.21 -9.33
C ASN A 81 30.55 7.08 -10.16
N PHE A 82 31.49 7.79 -9.52
CA PHE A 82 32.49 8.59 -10.23
C PHE A 82 33.31 7.73 -11.20
N VAL A 83 33.86 6.61 -10.72
CA VAL A 83 34.66 5.70 -11.56
C VAL A 83 33.81 5.14 -12.70
N SER A 84 32.56 4.74 -12.44
CA SER A 84 31.64 4.25 -13.47
C SER A 84 31.43 5.26 -14.60
N PHE A 85 31.00 6.48 -14.28
CA PHE A 85 30.72 7.52 -15.29
C PHE A 85 32.01 8.03 -15.96
N PHE A 86 33.14 8.05 -15.23
CA PHE A 86 34.43 8.38 -15.80
C PHE A 86 34.89 7.33 -16.83
N LEU A 87 34.77 6.04 -16.53
CA LEU A 87 35.07 4.97 -17.47
C LEU A 87 34.13 5.00 -18.69
N LEU A 88 32.85 5.35 -18.50
CA LEU A 88 31.90 5.48 -19.60
C LEU A 88 32.36 6.51 -20.65
N ILE A 89 33.12 7.55 -20.27
CA ILE A 89 33.70 8.52 -21.22
C ILE A 89 34.64 7.84 -22.22
N PHE A 90 35.35 6.80 -21.82
CA PHE A 90 36.35 6.10 -22.65
C PHE A 90 35.85 4.82 -23.31
N ALA A 91 34.64 4.37 -22.98
CA ALA A 91 34.02 3.20 -23.59
C ALA A 91 33.65 3.49 -25.06
N LYS A 92 34.58 3.26 -25.98
CA LYS A 92 34.36 3.39 -27.43
C LYS A 92 34.12 2.00 -28.02
N ASN A 93 32.87 1.70 -28.39
CA ASN A 93 32.44 0.44 -29.01
C ASN A 93 32.90 -0.83 -28.28
N ASN A 94 32.96 -0.79 -26.95
CA ASN A 94 33.48 -1.88 -26.13
C ASN A 94 32.43 -2.35 -25.14
N LEU A 95 31.68 -3.41 -25.50
CA LEU A 95 30.61 -3.96 -24.67
C LEU A 95 31.12 -4.46 -23.31
N ALA A 96 32.32 -5.05 -23.25
CA ALA A 96 32.90 -5.52 -21.99
C ALA A 96 33.14 -4.34 -21.02
N MET A 97 33.60 -3.20 -21.55
CA MET A 97 33.75 -1.99 -20.75
C MET A 97 32.40 -1.45 -20.27
N LEU A 98 31.34 -1.53 -21.09
CA LEU A 98 29.98 -1.14 -20.66
C LEU A 98 29.45 -2.05 -19.53
N ILE A 99 29.78 -3.34 -19.55
CA ILE A 99 29.45 -4.26 -18.46
C ILE A 99 30.18 -3.84 -17.17
N VAL A 100 31.47 -3.51 -17.24
CA VAL A 100 32.21 -3.01 -16.07
C VAL A 100 31.59 -1.71 -15.53
N VAL A 101 31.26 -0.77 -16.42
CA VAL A 101 30.59 0.49 -16.07
C VAL A 101 29.27 0.22 -15.34
N ILE A 102 28.43 -0.68 -15.86
CA ILE A 102 27.11 -0.92 -15.29
C ILE A 102 27.17 -1.69 -13.97
N VAL A 103 28.14 -2.61 -13.81
CA VAL A 103 28.39 -3.28 -12.52
C VAL A 103 28.83 -2.25 -11.48
N LEU A 104 29.80 -1.38 -11.80
CA LEU A 104 30.23 -0.32 -10.87
C LEU A 104 29.08 0.65 -10.53
N TYR A 105 28.22 0.97 -11.50
CA TYR A 105 27.04 1.79 -11.27
C TYR A 105 26.03 1.09 -10.36
N GLY A 106 25.77 -0.21 -10.58
CA GLY A 106 24.93 -1.04 -9.72
C GLY A 106 25.46 -1.16 -8.29
N MET A 107 26.77 -1.35 -8.12
CA MET A 107 27.43 -1.32 -6.81
C MET A 107 27.22 0.05 -6.15
N GLY A 108 27.50 1.14 -6.86
CA GLY A 108 27.27 2.50 -6.36
C GLY A 108 25.82 2.72 -5.92
N ARG A 109 24.84 2.24 -6.69
CA ARG A 109 23.41 2.32 -6.37
C ARG A 109 23.04 1.52 -5.11
N ALA A 110 23.56 0.30 -4.94
CA ALA A 110 23.31 -0.52 -3.76
C ALA A 110 23.88 0.11 -2.47
N PHE A 111 25.03 0.76 -2.55
CA PHE A 111 25.63 1.48 -1.43
C PHE A 111 24.91 2.82 -1.15
N ALA A 112 24.30 3.45 -2.16
CA ALA A 112 23.53 4.68 -1.95
C ALA A 112 22.21 4.45 -1.20
N SER A 113 21.48 3.35 -1.49
CA SER A 113 20.08 3.16 -1.08
C SER A 113 19.83 3.08 0.44
N GLY A 114 20.85 2.81 1.25
CA GLY A 114 20.77 2.73 2.71
C GLY A 114 21.57 3.80 3.47
N SER A 115 22.01 4.85 2.78
CA SER A 115 23.07 5.72 3.28
C SER A 115 22.60 7.11 3.75
N LEU A 116 22.76 8.16 2.95
CA LEU A 116 22.64 9.54 3.39
C LEU A 116 21.21 9.95 3.79
N ASP A 117 20.19 9.53 3.04
CA ASP A 117 18.79 9.84 3.37
C ASP A 117 18.39 9.24 4.71
N ALA A 118 18.79 7.98 4.95
CA ALA A 118 18.54 7.29 6.20
C ALA A 118 19.29 7.94 7.37
N LEU A 119 20.56 8.35 7.18
CA LEU A 119 21.32 9.10 8.17
C LEU A 119 20.62 10.40 8.57
N ILE A 120 20.15 11.16 7.57
CA ILE A 120 19.47 12.44 7.78
C ILE A 120 18.15 12.22 8.53
N ILE A 121 17.37 11.20 8.14
CA ILE A 121 16.12 10.84 8.82
C ILE A 121 16.45 10.47 10.28
N ASP A 122 17.38 9.56 10.52
CA ASP A 122 17.73 9.06 11.86
C ASP A 122 18.20 10.20 12.78
N GLN A 123 19.10 11.08 12.32
CA GLN A 123 19.61 12.23 13.09
C GLN A 123 18.52 13.27 13.39
N THR A 124 17.62 13.51 12.44
CA THR A 124 16.54 14.48 12.62
C THR A 124 15.48 13.94 13.59
N LEU A 125 15.13 12.66 13.49
CA LEU A 125 14.21 12.03 14.43
C LEU A 125 14.79 11.94 15.83
N ALA A 126 16.10 11.73 15.96
CA ALA A 126 16.77 11.77 17.26
C ALA A 126 16.68 13.15 17.95
N SER A 127 16.58 14.24 17.19
CA SER A 127 16.49 15.60 17.73
C SER A 127 15.05 16.13 17.86
N LEU A 128 14.13 15.73 16.99
CA LEU A 128 12.76 16.27 16.92
C LEU A 128 11.65 15.26 17.26
N GLY A 129 11.97 13.97 17.40
CA GLY A 129 10.99 12.90 17.68
C GLY A 129 10.25 12.37 16.43
N ASN A 130 9.57 11.22 16.59
CA ASN A 130 8.99 10.43 15.49
C ASN A 130 7.84 11.11 14.74
N ASP A 131 7.14 12.06 15.35
CA ASP A 131 5.98 12.75 14.75
C ASP A 131 6.37 13.60 13.52
N HIS A 132 7.67 13.90 13.37
CA HIS A 132 8.20 14.71 12.28
C HIS A 132 8.60 13.91 11.03
N LEU A 133 8.48 12.58 11.06
CA LEU A 133 8.82 11.71 9.92
C LEU A 133 8.10 12.11 8.61
N PRO A 134 6.77 12.39 8.58
CA PRO A 134 6.09 12.82 7.36
C PRO A 134 6.64 14.13 6.78
N MET A 135 7.04 15.06 7.64
CA MET A 135 7.61 16.34 7.21
C MET A 135 8.98 16.17 6.55
N ILE A 136 9.86 15.36 7.15
CA ILE A 136 11.23 15.12 6.66
C ILE A 136 11.18 14.36 5.33
N THR A 137 10.42 13.27 5.28
CA THR A 137 10.24 12.45 4.07
C THR A 137 9.68 13.28 2.91
N THR A 138 8.66 14.10 3.17
CA THR A 138 8.12 15.03 2.16
C THR A 138 9.21 15.98 1.64
N ARG A 139 10.06 16.51 2.51
CA ARG A 139 11.14 17.42 2.12
C ARG A 139 12.21 16.75 1.27
N LEU A 140 12.63 15.55 1.64
CA LEU A 140 13.57 14.75 0.85
C LEU A 140 13.01 14.49 -0.55
N SER A 141 11.75 14.07 -0.65
CA SER A 141 11.08 13.86 -1.95
C SER A 141 10.98 15.14 -2.80
N ILE A 142 10.77 16.31 -2.18
CA ILE A 142 10.78 17.60 -2.90
C ILE A 142 12.18 17.89 -3.45
N ILE A 143 13.23 17.72 -2.64
CA ILE A 143 14.61 17.98 -3.06
C ILE A 143 15.02 17.04 -4.20
N GLU A 144 14.71 15.75 -4.07
CA GLU A 144 14.91 14.75 -5.11
C GLU A 144 14.18 15.13 -6.39
N GLY A 145 12.88 15.41 -6.31
CA GLY A 145 12.04 15.74 -7.45
C GLY A 145 12.50 17.01 -8.17
N VAL A 146 12.80 18.09 -7.44
CA VAL A 146 13.28 19.36 -8.03
C VAL A 146 14.68 19.18 -8.62
N GLY A 147 15.58 18.46 -7.93
CA GLY A 147 16.92 18.14 -8.43
C GLY A 147 16.85 17.38 -9.75
N LEU A 148 16.16 16.24 -9.78
CA LEU A 148 16.01 15.42 -10.99
C LEU A 148 15.34 16.20 -12.13
N SER A 149 14.33 17.01 -11.84
CA SER A 149 13.58 17.78 -12.83
C SER A 149 14.45 18.88 -13.48
N LEU A 150 15.11 19.72 -12.68
CA LEU A 150 16.00 20.76 -13.20
C LEU A 150 17.24 20.17 -13.87
N GLY A 151 17.77 19.08 -13.31
CA GLY A 151 18.87 18.33 -13.89
C GLY A 151 18.51 17.76 -15.26
N SER A 152 17.29 17.25 -15.42
CA SER A 152 16.81 16.70 -16.70
C SER A 152 16.72 17.76 -17.80
N ILE A 153 16.21 18.95 -17.48
CA ILE A 153 16.22 20.08 -18.42
C ILE A 153 17.65 20.44 -18.81
N ALA A 154 18.53 20.61 -17.83
CA ALA A 154 19.94 20.93 -18.08
C ALA A 154 20.65 19.83 -18.89
N GLY A 155 20.38 18.55 -18.62
CA GLY A 155 20.94 17.41 -19.35
C GLY A 155 20.50 17.36 -20.81
N GLY A 156 19.21 17.61 -21.09
CA GLY A 156 18.72 17.73 -22.47
C GLY A 156 19.35 18.90 -23.23
N LEU A 157 19.49 20.07 -22.58
CA LEU A 157 20.16 21.22 -23.18
C LEU A 157 21.66 20.99 -23.42
N LEU A 158 22.35 20.34 -22.47
CA LEU A 158 23.76 19.97 -22.59
C LEU A 158 23.99 18.94 -23.70
N ALA A 159 23.07 18.00 -23.90
CA ALA A 159 23.14 17.03 -24.98
C ALA A 159 23.21 17.72 -26.35
N GLN A 160 22.45 18.80 -26.54
CA GLN A 160 22.44 19.59 -27.78
C GLN A 160 23.80 20.24 -28.12
N VAL A 161 24.65 20.48 -27.13
CA VAL A 161 25.95 21.14 -27.33
C VAL A 161 27.00 20.19 -27.89
N SER A 162 26.88 18.88 -27.62
CA SER A 162 27.91 17.90 -27.98
C SER A 162 27.30 16.69 -28.67
N ALA A 163 27.69 16.45 -29.93
CA ALA A 163 27.19 15.33 -30.73
C ALA A 163 27.44 13.93 -30.09
N THR A 164 28.46 13.79 -29.22
CA THR A 164 28.75 12.52 -28.52
C THR A 164 28.20 12.49 -27.09
N ARG A 165 27.51 13.55 -26.67
CA ARG A 165 26.92 13.73 -25.33
C ARG A 165 27.93 13.58 -24.19
N THR A 166 29.22 13.62 -24.50
CA THR A 166 30.32 13.46 -23.55
C THR A 166 30.34 14.59 -22.51
N ILE A 167 29.84 15.78 -22.87
CA ILE A 167 29.71 16.90 -21.93
C ILE A 167 28.78 16.58 -20.76
N ASN A 168 27.70 15.80 -20.97
CA ASN A 168 26.82 15.34 -19.89
C ASN A 168 27.60 14.45 -18.90
N LEU A 169 28.43 13.55 -19.40
CA LEU A 169 29.26 12.66 -18.58
C LEU A 169 30.32 13.43 -17.79
N LEU A 170 30.96 14.43 -18.41
CA LEU A 170 31.94 15.29 -17.75
C LEU A 170 31.29 16.12 -16.65
N CYS A 171 30.18 16.80 -16.93
CA CYS A 171 29.43 17.57 -15.94
C CYS A 171 28.94 16.69 -14.78
N ARG A 172 28.39 15.50 -15.08
CA ARG A 172 28.02 14.49 -14.06
C ARG A 172 29.23 14.13 -13.18
N SER A 173 30.36 13.79 -13.79
CA SER A 173 31.57 13.35 -13.08
C SER A 173 32.11 14.44 -12.14
N VAL A 174 32.16 15.69 -12.61
CA VAL A 174 32.58 16.85 -11.79
C VAL A 174 31.62 17.07 -10.62
N LEU A 175 30.31 16.99 -10.85
CA LEU A 175 29.32 17.17 -9.79
C LEU A 175 29.32 16.00 -8.79
N ILE A 176 29.54 14.75 -9.21
CA ILE A 176 29.72 13.62 -8.28
C ILE A 176 30.96 13.86 -7.40
N LEU A 177 32.07 14.33 -7.98
CA LEU A 177 33.27 14.66 -7.21
C LEU A 177 33.00 15.80 -6.22
N ALA A 178 32.26 16.82 -6.61
CA ALA A 178 31.82 17.88 -5.71
C ALA A 178 30.96 17.33 -4.57
N VAL A 179 30.00 16.45 -4.85
CA VAL A 179 29.18 15.77 -3.82
C VAL A 179 30.06 14.95 -2.88
N LEU A 180 31.04 14.20 -3.40
CA LEU A 180 31.98 13.43 -2.59
C LEU A 180 32.76 14.34 -1.62
N VAL A 181 33.33 15.43 -2.12
CA VAL A 181 34.13 16.39 -1.33
C VAL A 181 33.25 17.09 -0.30
N LEU A 182 32.09 17.63 -0.70
CA LEU A 182 31.17 18.30 0.22
C LEU A 182 30.66 17.35 1.31
N SER A 183 30.37 16.10 0.95
CA SER A 183 29.90 15.10 1.91
C SER A 183 31.00 14.69 2.88
N TYR A 184 32.23 14.57 2.41
CA TYR A 184 33.38 14.29 3.28
C TYR A 184 33.58 15.41 4.31
N LEU A 185 33.51 16.67 3.86
CA LEU A 185 33.77 17.84 4.70
C LEU A 185 32.64 18.19 5.68
N PHE A 186 31.38 18.15 5.22
CA PHE A 186 30.27 18.75 5.96
C PHE A 186 29.34 17.74 6.65
N ILE A 187 29.21 16.52 6.13
CA ILE A 187 28.35 15.52 6.75
C ILE A 187 29.09 14.93 7.95
N LYS A 188 28.45 14.96 9.11
CA LYS A 188 28.95 14.34 10.34
C LYS A 188 28.02 13.20 10.72
N GLU A 189 28.61 12.09 11.10
CA GLU A 189 27.89 10.93 11.62
C GLU A 189 28.30 10.74 13.07
N ASP A 190 27.36 10.93 13.98
CA ASP A 190 27.54 10.53 15.37
C ASP A 190 27.48 8.99 15.44
N LYS A 191 28.27 8.39 16.33
CA LYS A 191 28.24 6.94 16.56
C LYS A 191 26.87 6.55 17.14
N MET A 192 25.91 6.24 16.27
CA MET A 192 24.61 5.75 16.70
C MET A 192 24.73 4.31 17.22
N LEU A 193 23.95 4.01 18.26
CA LEU A 193 23.82 2.68 18.84
C LEU A 193 23.36 1.67 17.78
N LYS A 194 24.08 0.55 17.68
CA LYS A 194 23.76 -0.60 16.83
C LYS A 194 22.29 -0.99 17.00
N ARG A 195 21.45 -0.81 15.97
CA ARG A 195 20.19 -1.55 15.87
C ARG A 195 20.48 -2.87 15.18
N ALA A 196 20.44 -3.95 15.93
CA ALA A 196 20.40 -5.28 15.36
C ALA A 196 18.98 -5.53 14.85
N ASP A 197 18.71 -5.15 13.60
CA ASP A 197 17.53 -5.65 12.92
C ASP A 197 17.72 -7.13 12.56
N LYS A 198 16.63 -7.89 12.64
CA LYS A 198 16.63 -9.34 12.42
C LYS A 198 17.04 -9.67 10.98
N PRO A 199 17.64 -10.84 10.72
CA PRO A 199 18.11 -11.20 9.39
C PRO A 199 16.97 -11.34 8.36
N LEU A 200 17.20 -10.85 7.14
CA LEU A 200 16.31 -10.82 5.97
C LEU A 200 15.48 -12.11 5.72
N PRO A 201 16.02 -13.34 5.89
CA PRO A 201 15.26 -14.57 5.63
C PRO A 201 14.05 -14.76 6.56
N GLN A 202 14.15 -14.32 7.82
CA GLN A 202 13.05 -14.39 8.77
C GLN A 202 11.92 -13.42 8.40
N HIS A 203 12.28 -12.25 7.85
CA HIS A 203 11.33 -11.25 7.35
C HIS A 203 10.57 -11.73 6.09
N VAL A 204 11.26 -12.40 5.16
CA VAL A 204 10.64 -12.96 3.94
C VAL A 204 9.65 -14.08 4.28
N SER A 205 10.02 -15.01 5.18
CA SER A 205 9.13 -16.12 5.57
C SER A 205 7.83 -15.64 6.23
N GLN A 206 7.91 -14.61 7.08
CA GLN A 206 6.72 -14.04 7.71
C GLN A 206 5.85 -13.27 6.70
N GLY A 207 6.45 -12.51 5.79
CA GLY A 207 5.74 -11.81 4.70
C GLY A 207 4.97 -12.76 3.79
N LEU A 208 5.59 -13.90 3.42
CA LEU A 208 4.96 -14.95 2.61
C LEU A 208 3.70 -15.53 3.28
N LYS A 209 3.73 -15.80 4.59
CA LYS A 209 2.55 -16.30 5.32
C LYS A 209 1.37 -15.30 5.26
N LEU A 210 1.66 -14.00 5.30
CA LEU A 210 0.63 -12.96 5.23
C LEU A 210 -0.03 -12.87 3.84
N LEU A 211 0.75 -13.06 2.77
CA LEU A 211 0.26 -13.11 1.38
C LEU A 211 -0.77 -14.23 1.17
N PHE A 212 -0.51 -15.41 1.73
CA PHE A 212 -1.41 -16.56 1.57
C PHE A 212 -2.71 -16.42 2.38
N LYS A 213 -2.68 -15.64 3.48
CA LYS A 213 -3.86 -15.43 4.34
C LYS A 213 -4.85 -14.42 3.73
N ASN A 214 -4.38 -13.35 3.09
CA ASN A 214 -5.23 -12.34 2.46
C ASN A 214 -4.99 -12.27 0.94
N ARG A 215 -5.92 -12.84 0.16
CA ARG A 215 -5.81 -12.94 -1.29
C ARG A 215 -5.78 -11.57 -1.99
N SER A 216 -6.55 -10.59 -1.52
CA SER A 216 -6.54 -9.22 -2.06
C SER A 216 -5.19 -8.54 -1.87
N PHE A 217 -4.57 -8.74 -0.69
CA PHE A 217 -3.21 -8.28 -0.42
C PHE A 217 -2.19 -8.96 -1.34
N GLY A 218 -2.32 -10.26 -1.56
CA GLY A 218 -1.53 -11.02 -2.53
C GLY A 218 -1.58 -10.42 -3.95
N PHE A 219 -2.76 -10.04 -4.43
CA PHE A 219 -2.89 -9.40 -5.74
C PHE A 219 -2.20 -8.06 -5.82
N VAL A 220 -2.32 -7.21 -4.79
CA VAL A 220 -1.66 -5.89 -4.77
C VAL A 220 -0.14 -6.07 -4.88
N ILE A 221 0.44 -6.94 -4.05
CA ILE A 221 1.88 -7.21 -4.04
C ILE A 221 2.36 -7.82 -5.37
N PHE A 222 1.61 -8.78 -5.93
CA PHE A 222 1.94 -9.37 -7.24
C PHE A 222 1.79 -8.36 -8.39
N GLY A 223 0.92 -7.35 -8.23
CA GLY A 223 0.80 -6.22 -9.15
C GLY A 223 2.12 -5.49 -9.37
N GLY A 224 2.96 -5.41 -8.33
CA GLY A 224 4.31 -4.84 -8.37
C GLY A 224 5.20 -5.44 -9.47
N LEU A 225 5.01 -6.72 -9.82
CA LEU A 225 5.74 -7.40 -10.89
C LEU A 225 5.43 -6.76 -12.25
N PHE A 226 4.16 -6.49 -12.52
CA PHE A 226 3.73 -5.91 -13.79
C PHE A 226 4.13 -4.44 -13.92
N VAL A 227 4.26 -3.72 -12.80
CA VAL A 227 4.86 -2.38 -12.79
C VAL A 227 6.31 -2.45 -13.22
N GLY A 228 7.08 -3.38 -12.66
CA GLY A 228 8.47 -3.61 -13.06
C GLY A 228 8.59 -3.94 -14.54
N LEU A 229 7.71 -4.82 -15.04
CA LEU A 229 7.67 -5.17 -16.46
C LEU A 229 7.49 -3.94 -17.37
N LEU A 230 6.46 -3.13 -17.10
CA LEU A 230 6.17 -1.92 -17.86
C LEU A 230 7.30 -0.89 -17.73
N LEU A 231 7.72 -0.59 -16.50
CA LEU A 231 8.68 0.48 -16.22
C LEU A 231 10.00 0.21 -16.93
N ALA A 232 10.56 -1.00 -16.82
CA ALA A 232 11.78 -1.36 -17.54
C ALA A 232 11.63 -1.22 -19.06
N SER A 233 10.50 -1.67 -19.64
CA SER A 233 10.30 -1.62 -21.08
C SER A 233 10.18 -0.19 -21.62
N VAL A 234 9.54 0.71 -20.87
CA VAL A 234 9.41 2.12 -21.24
C VAL A 234 10.75 2.81 -21.04
N GLU A 235 11.34 2.70 -19.84
CA GLU A 235 12.60 3.37 -19.47
C GLU A 235 13.78 2.99 -20.35
N THR A 236 13.81 1.76 -20.88
CA THR A 236 14.90 1.30 -21.77
C THR A 236 14.79 1.87 -23.18
N TYR A 237 13.57 2.07 -23.70
CA TYR A 237 13.36 2.32 -25.12
C TYR A 237 12.72 3.65 -25.48
N TRP A 238 12.21 4.43 -24.51
CA TRP A 238 11.53 5.68 -24.85
C TRP A 238 12.46 6.70 -25.55
N GLN A 239 13.75 6.77 -25.18
CA GLN A 239 14.70 7.68 -25.84
C GLN A 239 14.95 7.31 -27.32
N PRO A 240 15.41 6.07 -27.65
CA PRO A 240 15.62 5.70 -29.05
C PRO A 240 14.31 5.66 -29.87
N ALA A 241 13.18 5.33 -29.24
CA ALA A 241 11.89 5.39 -29.92
C ALA A 241 11.48 6.84 -30.25
N PHE A 242 11.75 7.80 -29.37
CA PHE A 242 11.51 9.22 -29.63
C PHE A 242 12.40 9.74 -30.76
N GLU A 243 13.69 9.43 -30.76
CA GLU A 243 14.61 9.81 -31.84
C GLU A 243 14.17 9.22 -33.20
N ALA A 244 13.66 8.00 -33.23
CA ALA A 244 13.16 7.36 -34.45
C ALA A 244 11.91 8.06 -35.04
N ILE A 245 11.13 8.76 -34.21
CA ILE A 245 9.93 9.49 -34.64
C ILE A 245 10.29 10.92 -35.07
N THR A 246 11.30 11.53 -34.47
CA THR A 246 11.72 12.91 -34.80
C THR A 246 12.72 12.93 -35.96
N THR A 247 12.31 13.44 -37.12
CA THR A 247 13.17 13.61 -38.30
C THR A 247 14.10 14.82 -38.23
N ASN A 248 13.98 15.66 -37.21
CA ASN A 248 14.77 16.90 -37.06
C ASN A 248 16.03 16.68 -36.21
N ALA A 249 17.19 17.08 -36.74
CA ALA A 249 18.52 16.91 -36.12
C ALA A 249 18.80 17.75 -34.85
N LYS A 250 17.77 18.33 -34.19
CA LYS A 250 17.93 19.22 -33.01
C LYS A 250 16.80 19.06 -31.98
N THR A 251 16.43 17.83 -31.65
CA THR A 251 15.36 17.52 -30.68
C THR A 251 15.87 17.00 -29.33
N GLU A 252 17.18 16.99 -29.07
CA GLU A 252 17.77 16.45 -27.83
C GLU A 252 17.32 17.20 -26.57
N TRP A 253 17.10 18.50 -26.68
CA TRP A 253 16.52 19.29 -25.59
C TRP A 253 15.13 18.80 -25.20
N LEU A 254 14.33 18.28 -26.14
CA LEU A 254 13.01 17.72 -25.85
C LEU A 254 13.09 16.47 -24.97
N LEU A 255 14.17 15.68 -25.04
CA LEU A 255 14.36 14.54 -24.14
C LEU A 255 14.39 15.01 -22.69
N GLY A 256 15.09 16.12 -22.41
CA GLY A 256 15.13 16.74 -21.08
C GLY A 256 13.76 17.20 -20.60
N PHE A 257 12.97 17.82 -21.50
CA PHE A 257 11.59 18.23 -21.19
C PHE A 257 10.65 17.03 -20.99
N ILE A 258 10.79 15.96 -21.76
CA ILE A 258 10.00 14.72 -21.59
C ILE A 258 10.24 14.15 -20.20
N THR A 259 11.50 14.01 -19.78
CA THR A 259 11.84 13.52 -18.45
C THR A 259 11.34 14.46 -17.35
N PHE A 260 11.47 15.78 -17.54
CA PHE A 260 10.89 16.79 -16.63
C PHE A 260 9.38 16.61 -16.46
N PHE A 261 8.63 16.51 -17.56
CA PHE A 261 7.19 16.28 -17.52
C PHE A 261 6.84 14.91 -16.93
N GLY A 262 7.67 13.89 -17.11
CA GLY A 262 7.54 12.60 -16.45
C GLY A 262 7.56 12.73 -14.93
N PHE A 263 8.60 13.33 -14.35
CA PHE A 263 8.71 13.53 -12.90
C PHE A 263 7.62 14.44 -12.32
N LEU A 264 7.29 15.53 -13.02
CA LEU A 264 6.19 16.41 -12.64
C LEU A 264 4.85 15.65 -12.63
N SER A 265 4.62 14.80 -13.63
CA SER A 265 3.40 14.00 -13.77
C SER A 265 3.23 12.97 -12.67
N VAL A 266 4.31 12.28 -12.25
CA VAL A 266 4.27 11.37 -11.09
C VAL A 266 3.80 12.13 -9.85
N THR A 267 4.37 13.32 -9.60
CA THR A 267 4.02 14.15 -8.44
C THR A 267 2.57 14.60 -8.46
N LEU A 268 2.07 15.03 -9.63
CA LEU A 268 0.66 15.38 -9.82
C LEU A 268 -0.24 14.15 -9.64
N GLY A 269 0.16 13.00 -10.17
CA GLY A 269 -0.53 11.72 -10.01
C GLY A 269 -0.66 11.31 -8.54
N ASN A 270 0.41 11.46 -7.76
CA ASN A 270 0.38 11.20 -6.31
C ASN A 270 -0.68 12.07 -5.61
N LYS A 271 -0.73 13.37 -5.95
CA LYS A 271 -1.70 14.32 -5.38
C LYS A 271 -3.14 14.01 -5.80
N ILE A 272 -3.35 13.59 -7.05
CA ILE A 272 -4.67 13.15 -7.55
C ILE A 272 -5.13 11.90 -6.78
N SER A 273 -4.25 10.92 -6.61
CA SER A 273 -4.55 9.67 -5.88
C SER A 273 -4.89 9.93 -4.42
N GLN A 274 -4.12 10.78 -3.74
CA GLN A 274 -4.41 11.19 -2.37
C GLN A 274 -5.84 11.76 -2.25
N LYS A 275 -6.19 12.74 -3.10
CA LYS A 275 -7.54 13.34 -3.10
C LYS A 275 -8.64 12.33 -3.41
N LEU A 276 -8.40 11.39 -4.32
CA LEU A 276 -9.36 10.33 -4.68
C LEU A 276 -9.59 9.37 -3.50
N LEU A 277 -8.51 8.96 -2.81
CA LEU A 277 -8.58 8.04 -1.67
C LEU A 277 -9.25 8.67 -0.46
N GLU A 278 -9.00 9.96 -0.21
CA GLU A 278 -9.68 10.74 0.85
C GLU A 278 -11.18 10.88 0.57
N LYS A 279 -11.59 11.09 -0.70
CA LYS A 279 -12.99 11.32 -1.07
C LYS A 279 -13.84 10.05 -1.18
N CYS A 280 -13.28 8.95 -1.66
CA CYS A 280 -14.06 7.76 -2.07
C CYS A 280 -14.30 6.73 -0.95
N GLY A 281 -13.79 6.96 0.27
CA GLY A 281 -13.90 6.03 1.40
C GLY A 281 -13.05 4.76 1.22
N THR A 282 -12.72 4.11 2.34
CA THR A 282 -11.77 2.98 2.39
C THR A 282 -12.22 1.75 1.60
N GLN A 283 -13.51 1.56 1.39
CA GLN A 283 -14.05 0.43 0.64
C GLN A 283 -13.73 0.48 -0.87
N LYS A 284 -13.51 1.68 -1.43
CA LYS A 284 -13.23 1.87 -2.85
C LYS A 284 -11.73 1.89 -3.19
N HIS A 285 -10.85 1.87 -2.19
CA HIS A 285 -9.39 1.95 -2.39
C HIS A 285 -8.86 0.85 -3.32
N PHE A 286 -9.32 -0.39 -3.16
CA PHE A 286 -8.94 -1.51 -4.04
C PHE A 286 -9.44 -1.31 -5.48
N SER A 287 -10.66 -0.80 -5.65
CA SER A 287 -11.20 -0.49 -6.97
C SER A 287 -10.45 0.65 -7.65
N ILE A 288 -10.05 1.69 -6.91
CA ILE A 288 -9.23 2.79 -7.44
C ILE A 288 -7.90 2.25 -7.95
N TYR A 289 -7.23 1.41 -7.17
CA TYR A 289 -6.00 0.71 -7.58
C TYR A 289 -6.22 -0.06 -8.89
N LEU A 290 -7.23 -0.92 -8.96
CA LEU A 290 -7.47 -1.77 -10.12
C LEU A 290 -7.85 -0.97 -11.38
N ILE A 291 -8.68 0.07 -11.24
CA ILE A 291 -9.07 0.98 -12.32
C ILE A 291 -7.84 1.73 -12.84
N SER A 292 -6.99 2.25 -11.94
CA SER A 292 -5.77 2.97 -12.34
C SER A 292 -4.82 2.07 -13.16
N ARG A 293 -4.70 0.79 -12.79
CA ARG A 293 -3.94 -0.22 -13.55
C ARG A 293 -4.55 -0.52 -14.92
N GLY A 294 -5.88 -0.60 -15.00
CA GLY A 294 -6.60 -0.79 -16.26
C GLY A 294 -6.37 0.38 -17.23
N ILE A 295 -6.52 1.61 -16.73
CA ILE A 295 -6.27 2.84 -17.51
C ILE A 295 -4.80 2.89 -17.96
N LEU A 296 -3.85 2.53 -17.10
CA LEU A 296 -2.43 2.47 -17.44
C LEU A 296 -2.16 1.50 -18.60
N ALA A 297 -2.79 0.31 -18.59
CA ALA A 297 -2.66 -0.66 -19.70
C ALA A 297 -3.21 -0.09 -21.02
N THR A 298 -4.40 0.51 -21.01
CA THR A 298 -4.99 1.14 -22.20
C THR A 298 -4.12 2.28 -22.73
N LEU A 299 -3.62 3.14 -21.83
CA LEU A 299 -2.77 4.26 -22.19
C LEU A 299 -1.43 3.80 -22.78
N MET A 300 -0.89 2.68 -22.30
CA MET A 300 0.34 2.08 -22.84
C MET A 300 0.14 1.59 -24.29
N ILE A 301 -1.04 1.03 -24.64
CA ILE A 301 -1.37 0.69 -26.03
C ILE A 301 -1.44 1.95 -26.88
N ILE A 302 -2.11 3.00 -26.39
CA ILE A 302 -2.21 4.29 -27.10
C ILE A 302 -0.81 4.88 -27.33
N PHE A 303 0.06 4.84 -26.32
CA PHE A 303 1.44 5.30 -26.40
C PHE A 303 2.24 4.50 -27.44
N ALA A 304 2.06 3.18 -27.48
CA ALA A 304 2.75 2.32 -28.42
C ALA A 304 2.43 2.58 -29.90
N LEU A 305 1.27 3.19 -30.18
CA LEU A 305 0.83 3.51 -31.53
C LEU A 305 1.17 4.94 -31.95
N GLN A 306 1.84 5.73 -31.09
CA GLN A 306 2.13 7.13 -31.40
C GLN A 306 3.18 7.27 -32.50
N LYS A 307 2.84 8.07 -33.52
CA LYS A 307 3.73 8.47 -34.63
C LYS A 307 4.04 9.96 -34.64
N SER A 308 3.38 10.75 -33.79
CA SER A 308 3.57 12.19 -33.67
C SER A 308 4.42 12.50 -32.44
N THR A 309 5.34 13.46 -32.57
CA THR A 309 6.16 13.97 -31.45
C THR A 309 5.30 14.43 -30.28
N ILE A 310 4.25 15.21 -30.56
CA ILE A 310 3.36 15.74 -29.51
C ILE A 310 2.58 14.60 -28.86
N GLY A 311 2.06 13.67 -29.65
CA GLY A 311 1.33 12.50 -29.17
C GLY A 311 2.21 11.60 -28.28
N PHE A 312 3.49 11.44 -28.62
CA PHE A 312 4.46 10.71 -27.81
C PHE A 312 4.69 11.39 -26.46
N ILE A 313 4.91 12.72 -26.43
CA ILE A 313 5.12 13.48 -25.19
C ILE A 313 3.88 13.37 -24.29
N ILE A 314 2.67 13.54 -24.84
CA ILE A 314 1.42 13.42 -24.08
C ILE A 314 1.24 12.00 -23.54
N GLY A 315 1.51 10.98 -24.35
CA GLY A 315 1.41 9.59 -23.94
C GLY A 315 2.39 9.23 -22.82
N TYR A 316 3.66 9.63 -22.96
CA TYR A 316 4.68 9.44 -21.92
C TYR A 316 4.28 10.15 -20.62
N THR A 317 3.91 11.42 -20.70
CA THR A 317 3.43 12.23 -19.56
C THR A 317 2.25 11.55 -18.85
N GLY A 318 1.28 11.05 -19.62
CA GLY A 318 0.13 10.34 -19.09
C GLY A 318 0.48 9.01 -18.40
N ILE A 319 1.42 8.23 -18.95
CA ILE A 319 1.91 6.99 -18.32
C ILE A 319 2.48 7.29 -16.94
N TYR A 320 3.33 8.31 -16.81
CA TYR A 320 3.96 8.67 -15.53
C TYR A 320 2.95 9.27 -14.53
N LEU A 321 1.94 10.00 -15.01
CA LEU A 321 0.82 10.43 -14.18
C LEU A 321 0.09 9.22 -13.56
N LEU A 322 -0.24 8.23 -14.38
CA LEU A 322 -0.94 7.01 -13.94
C LEU A 322 -0.06 6.12 -13.06
N LEU A 323 1.25 6.09 -13.28
CA LEU A 323 2.21 5.45 -12.36
C LEU A 323 2.18 6.10 -10.98
N GLY A 324 2.18 7.44 -10.90
CA GLY A 324 2.01 8.18 -9.64
C GLY A 324 0.68 7.87 -8.96
N VAL A 325 -0.43 7.85 -9.73
CA VAL A 325 -1.75 7.51 -9.16
C VAL A 325 -1.76 6.11 -8.57
N SER A 326 -1.23 5.14 -9.33
CA SER A 326 -1.17 3.73 -8.94
C SER A 326 -0.28 3.55 -7.69
N ASN A 327 0.88 4.19 -7.63
CA ASN A 327 1.85 4.04 -6.54
C ASN A 327 1.27 4.41 -5.15
N ILE A 328 0.55 5.53 -5.05
CA ILE A 328 -0.08 5.93 -3.78
C ILE A 328 -1.22 4.98 -3.41
N SER A 329 -2.02 4.54 -4.37
CA SER A 329 -3.11 3.59 -4.11
C SER A 329 -2.59 2.22 -3.65
N GLU A 330 -1.51 1.74 -4.27
CA GLU A 330 -0.82 0.50 -3.91
C GLU A 330 -0.20 0.60 -2.52
N SER A 331 0.58 1.66 -2.26
CA SER A 331 1.19 1.89 -0.96
C SER A 331 0.15 1.99 0.16
N THR A 332 -0.99 2.63 -0.08
CA THR A 332 -2.09 2.73 0.89
C THR A 332 -2.69 1.35 1.20
N LEU A 333 -2.92 0.52 0.19
CA LEU A 333 -3.42 -0.85 0.37
C LEU A 333 -2.41 -1.74 1.10
N ILE A 334 -1.13 -1.69 0.72
CA ILE A 334 -0.05 -2.44 1.38
C ILE A 334 0.01 -2.05 2.86
N ASN A 335 0.02 -0.75 3.18
CA ASN A 335 0.05 -0.27 4.56
C ASN A 335 -1.19 -0.71 5.36
N ARG A 336 -2.37 -0.70 4.74
CA ARG A 336 -3.61 -1.13 5.41
C ARG A 336 -3.64 -2.61 5.74
N TYR A 337 -3.11 -3.47 4.86
CA TYR A 337 -3.11 -4.91 5.07
C TYR A 337 -1.94 -5.39 5.94
N THR A 338 -0.97 -4.53 6.24
CA THR A 338 0.26 -4.91 6.94
C THR A 338 0.29 -4.42 8.38
N PRO A 339 0.41 -5.32 9.37
CA PRO A 339 0.65 -4.92 10.76
C PRO A 339 1.95 -4.11 10.92
N ASN A 340 1.97 -3.13 11.83
CA ASN A 340 3.11 -2.22 12.03
C ASN A 340 4.46 -2.95 12.19
N TYR A 341 4.49 -4.08 12.91
CA TYR A 341 5.72 -4.85 13.14
C TYR A 341 6.25 -5.60 11.90
N MET A 342 5.45 -5.74 10.83
CA MET A 342 5.84 -6.41 9.58
C MET A 342 6.03 -5.45 8.40
N ARG A 343 5.81 -4.14 8.61
CA ARG A 343 5.74 -3.14 7.52
C ARG A 343 7.01 -3.10 6.67
N ALA A 344 8.18 -3.05 7.31
CA ALA A 344 9.46 -3.05 6.61
C ALA A 344 9.68 -4.32 5.77
N SER A 345 9.30 -5.48 6.30
CA SER A 345 9.44 -6.77 5.61
C SER A 345 8.57 -6.85 4.36
N VAL A 346 7.31 -6.41 4.45
CA VAL A 346 6.39 -6.40 3.31
C VAL A 346 6.83 -5.40 2.25
N LEU A 347 7.31 -4.22 2.63
CA LEU A 347 7.83 -3.23 1.69
C LEU A 347 9.06 -3.75 0.92
N SER A 348 10.00 -4.41 1.62
CA SER A 348 11.15 -5.07 1.00
C SER A 348 10.71 -6.17 0.02
N MET A 349 9.74 -7.00 0.41
CA MET A 349 9.18 -8.03 -0.46
C MET A 349 8.50 -7.44 -1.71
N SER A 350 7.74 -6.35 -1.55
CA SER A 350 7.13 -5.62 -2.67
C SER A 350 8.19 -5.12 -3.65
N SER A 351 9.28 -4.53 -3.12
CA SER A 351 10.41 -4.06 -3.93
C SER A 351 11.07 -5.22 -4.69
N LEU A 352 11.32 -6.35 -4.02
CA LEU A 352 11.88 -7.55 -4.64
C LEU A 352 11.02 -8.06 -5.81
N ILE A 353 9.71 -8.10 -5.65
CA ILE A 353 8.78 -8.53 -6.71
C ILE A 353 8.81 -7.57 -7.90
N THR A 354 8.88 -6.26 -7.65
CA THR A 354 9.08 -5.26 -8.71
C THR A 354 10.43 -5.44 -9.40
N GLN A 355 11.52 -5.75 -8.67
CA GLN A 355 12.84 -6.03 -9.25
C GLN A 355 12.82 -7.28 -10.15
N ILE A 356 12.13 -8.34 -9.75
CA ILE A 356 11.92 -9.52 -10.61
C ILE A 356 11.19 -9.12 -11.90
N GLY A 357 10.18 -8.25 -11.81
CA GLY A 357 9.50 -7.68 -12.97
C GLY A 357 10.46 -6.95 -13.92
N LEU A 358 11.37 -6.11 -13.39
CA LEU A 358 12.40 -5.42 -14.17
C LEU A 358 13.34 -6.41 -14.88
N LEU A 359 13.79 -7.46 -14.18
CA LEU A 359 14.66 -8.50 -14.74
C LEU A 359 13.98 -9.30 -15.86
N CYS A 360 12.74 -9.73 -15.65
CA CYS A 360 11.95 -10.42 -16.67
C CYS A 360 11.73 -9.53 -17.90
N SER A 361 11.46 -8.23 -17.69
CA SER A 361 11.29 -7.27 -18.77
C SER A 361 12.54 -7.18 -19.63
N ALA A 362 13.72 -7.11 -19.00
CA ALA A 362 14.97 -7.00 -19.73
C ALA A 362 15.22 -8.20 -20.65
N LEU A 363 14.93 -9.43 -20.17
CA LEU A 363 15.03 -10.65 -20.98
C LEU A 363 14.05 -10.63 -22.15
N ILE A 364 12.77 -10.32 -21.88
CA ILE A 364 11.73 -10.23 -22.93
C ILE A 364 12.12 -9.19 -23.97
N CYS A 365 12.55 -8.01 -23.55
CA CYS A 365 12.98 -6.91 -24.41
C CYS A 365 14.17 -7.31 -25.29
N SER A 366 15.22 -7.89 -24.70
CA SER A 366 16.43 -8.31 -25.42
C SER A 366 16.13 -9.32 -26.54
N LEU A 367 15.26 -10.30 -26.26
CA LEU A 367 14.92 -11.37 -27.18
C LEU A 367 13.93 -10.90 -28.26
N ALA A 368 12.96 -10.05 -27.90
CA ALA A 368 11.84 -9.71 -28.77
C ALA A 368 12.02 -8.43 -29.60
N ILE A 369 12.95 -7.52 -29.24
CA ILE A 369 13.06 -6.19 -29.88
C ILE A 369 13.31 -6.24 -31.39
N LYS A 370 14.01 -7.25 -31.90
CA LYS A 370 14.25 -7.42 -33.34
C LYS A 370 12.98 -7.79 -34.13
N GLN A 371 12.02 -8.46 -33.48
CA GLN A 371 10.82 -8.99 -34.12
C GLN A 371 9.63 -8.06 -33.90
N LEU A 372 9.48 -7.56 -32.68
CA LEU A 372 8.32 -6.77 -32.25
C LEU A 372 8.53 -5.26 -32.37
N HIS A 373 9.78 -4.80 -32.52
CA HIS A 373 10.16 -3.39 -32.42
C HIS A 373 9.66 -2.74 -31.11
N PHE A 374 9.78 -1.41 -30.97
CA PHE A 374 9.40 -0.70 -29.74
C PHE A 374 7.90 -0.84 -29.44
N SER A 375 7.07 -0.61 -30.44
CA SER A 375 5.61 -0.64 -30.31
C SER A 375 5.07 -2.01 -29.92
N GLY A 376 5.57 -3.08 -30.53
CA GLY A 376 5.13 -4.44 -30.21
C GLY A 376 5.52 -4.86 -28.79
N ILE A 377 6.71 -4.48 -28.30
CA ILE A 377 7.09 -4.72 -26.89
C ILE A 377 6.11 -4.03 -25.95
N TRP A 378 5.82 -2.76 -26.18
CA TRP A 378 4.93 -2.02 -25.29
C TRP A 378 3.49 -2.54 -25.32
N ILE A 379 3.00 -3.00 -26.48
CA ILE A 379 1.70 -3.69 -26.59
C ILE A 379 1.71 -5.00 -25.78
N VAL A 380 2.77 -5.81 -25.85
CA VAL A 380 2.89 -7.04 -25.06
C VAL A 380 2.82 -6.73 -23.57
N MET A 381 3.57 -5.73 -23.10
CA MET A 381 3.55 -5.33 -21.68
C MET A 381 2.18 -4.80 -21.25
N ALA A 382 1.51 -4.04 -22.12
CA ALA A 382 0.16 -3.57 -21.87
C ALA A 382 -0.86 -4.71 -21.78
N CYS A 383 -0.77 -5.72 -22.64
CA CYS A 383 -1.59 -6.93 -22.60
C CYS A 383 -1.35 -7.74 -21.32
N LEU A 384 -0.11 -7.83 -20.84
CA LEU A 384 0.20 -8.52 -19.58
C LEU A 384 -0.46 -7.81 -18.37
N ILE A 385 -0.36 -6.48 -18.29
CA ILE A 385 -1.06 -5.71 -17.24
C ILE A 385 -2.58 -5.83 -17.39
N GLY A 386 -3.11 -5.66 -18.60
CA GLY A 386 -4.54 -5.76 -18.88
C GLY A 386 -5.09 -7.14 -18.51
N GLY A 387 -4.38 -8.21 -18.85
CA GLY A 387 -4.70 -9.59 -18.48
C GLY A 387 -4.70 -9.79 -16.96
N TYR A 388 -3.70 -9.25 -16.26
CA TYR A 388 -3.68 -9.25 -14.79
C TYR A 388 -4.88 -8.50 -14.19
N VAL A 389 -5.20 -7.31 -14.69
CA VAL A 389 -6.34 -6.51 -14.21
C VAL A 389 -7.66 -7.25 -14.42
N ILE A 390 -7.87 -7.82 -15.60
CA ILE A 390 -9.08 -8.60 -15.92
C ILE A 390 -9.15 -9.84 -15.04
N PHE A 391 -8.05 -10.57 -14.88
CA PHE A 391 -8.01 -11.75 -14.01
C PHE A 391 -8.37 -11.41 -12.56
N VAL A 392 -7.78 -10.36 -11.99
CA VAL A 392 -8.09 -9.92 -10.62
C VAL A 392 -9.54 -9.44 -10.50
N ALA A 393 -10.05 -8.70 -11.49
CA ALA A 393 -11.43 -8.23 -11.50
C ALA A 393 -12.43 -9.41 -11.51
N LEU A 394 -12.21 -10.38 -12.40
CA LEU A 394 -13.03 -11.59 -12.51
C LEU A 394 -12.95 -12.43 -11.24
N PHE A 395 -11.76 -12.61 -10.66
CA PHE A 395 -11.58 -13.34 -9.42
C PHE A 395 -12.33 -12.67 -8.26
N VAL A 396 -12.22 -11.35 -8.11
CA VAL A 396 -12.91 -10.61 -7.05
C VAL A 396 -14.43 -10.66 -7.23
N ALA A 397 -14.92 -10.55 -8.48
CA ALA A 397 -16.34 -10.69 -8.78
C ALA A 397 -16.87 -12.11 -8.47
N TRP A 398 -16.12 -13.14 -8.88
CA TRP A 398 -16.41 -14.53 -8.59
C TRP A 398 -16.40 -14.81 -7.09
N TYR A 399 -15.39 -14.36 -6.36
CA TYR A 399 -15.25 -14.54 -4.92
C TYR A 399 -16.40 -13.88 -4.15
N LYS A 400 -16.78 -12.66 -4.54
CA LYS A 400 -17.97 -11.99 -3.97
C LYS A 400 -19.25 -12.76 -4.27
N LYS A 401 -19.42 -13.28 -5.49
CA LYS A 401 -20.60 -14.07 -5.86
C LYS A 401 -20.68 -15.36 -5.04
N GLN A 402 -19.58 -16.08 -4.86
CA GLN A 402 -19.55 -17.31 -4.08
C GLN A 402 -19.83 -17.07 -2.60
N ASN A 403 -19.25 -16.02 -2.00
CA ASN A 403 -19.56 -15.66 -0.62
C ASN A 403 -21.02 -15.19 -0.49
N LYS A 404 -21.55 -14.43 -1.45
CA LYS A 404 -22.96 -14.01 -1.45
C LYS A 404 -23.92 -15.20 -1.62
N GLU A 405 -23.58 -16.20 -2.42
CA GLU A 405 -24.34 -17.45 -2.53
C GLU A 405 -24.26 -18.30 -1.26
N THR A 406 -23.18 -18.19 -0.49
CA THR A 406 -23.03 -18.82 0.84
C THR A 406 -23.83 -18.06 1.91
N GLU A 407 -23.88 -16.73 1.82
CA GLU A 407 -24.67 -15.84 2.68
C GLU A 407 -26.18 -15.99 2.41
N VAL A 408 -26.59 -16.18 1.14
CA VAL A 408 -27.98 -16.48 0.74
C VAL A 408 -28.41 -17.91 1.13
N ARG A 409 -27.48 -18.85 1.34
CA ARG A 409 -27.79 -20.18 1.91
C ARG A 409 -27.96 -20.18 3.43
N ASN A 410 -27.61 -19.09 4.09
CA ASN A 410 -27.74 -18.90 5.53
C ASN A 410 -28.63 -17.66 5.80
N VAL A 411 -29.85 -17.63 5.26
CA VAL A 411 -30.80 -16.57 5.64
C VAL A 411 -31.14 -16.77 7.11
N VAL A 412 -30.71 -15.81 7.91
CA VAL A 412 -31.05 -15.73 9.32
C VAL A 412 -32.08 -14.62 9.47
N GLU A 413 -33.17 -14.91 10.17
CA GLU A 413 -34.30 -14.02 10.39
C GLU A 413 -34.49 -13.81 11.90
N ILE A 414 -34.84 -12.60 12.32
CA ILE A 414 -35.28 -12.34 13.70
C ILE A 414 -36.78 -12.11 13.67
N VAL A 415 -37.51 -12.92 14.43
CA VAL A 415 -38.96 -12.81 14.58
C VAL A 415 -39.33 -12.55 16.03
N ASN A 416 -40.46 -11.87 16.26
CA ASN A 416 -41.07 -11.84 17.59
C ASN A 416 -41.50 -13.27 17.96
N ALA A 417 -41.26 -13.70 19.20
CA ALA A 417 -41.59 -15.04 19.67
C ALA A 417 -43.08 -15.40 19.42
N ARG A 418 -43.98 -14.41 19.50
CA ARG A 418 -45.42 -14.57 19.25
C ARG A 418 -45.78 -14.70 17.77
N GLU A 419 -44.89 -14.30 16.87
CA GLU A 419 -45.05 -14.45 15.42
C GLU A 419 -44.35 -15.71 14.89
N TYR A 420 -43.70 -16.48 15.76
CA TYR A 420 -43.00 -17.69 15.36
C TYR A 420 -43.97 -18.75 14.84
N GLN A 421 -43.82 -19.11 13.55
CA GLN A 421 -44.70 -20.06 12.88
C GLN A 421 -44.65 -21.48 13.48
N GLY A 422 -43.57 -21.84 14.20
CA GLY A 422 -43.45 -23.12 14.88
C GLY A 422 -44.28 -23.25 16.16
N GLY A 423 -44.97 -22.18 16.57
CA GLY A 423 -45.82 -22.12 17.77
C GLY A 423 -45.12 -21.49 18.97
N LEU A 424 -45.90 -20.76 19.78
CA LEU A 424 -45.37 -20.02 20.94
C LEU A 424 -44.82 -20.94 22.02
N ASP A 425 -45.40 -22.14 22.21
CA ASP A 425 -44.88 -23.15 23.15
C ASP A 425 -43.41 -23.48 22.88
N LYS A 426 -43.03 -23.67 21.60
CA LYS A 426 -41.63 -23.94 21.23
C LYS A 426 -40.70 -22.76 21.49
N ALA A 427 -41.21 -21.53 21.37
CA ALA A 427 -40.45 -20.33 21.69
C ALA A 427 -40.18 -20.26 23.20
N VAL A 428 -41.20 -20.54 24.01
CA VAL A 428 -41.10 -20.63 25.47
C VAL A 428 -40.10 -21.70 25.86
N ASP A 429 -40.24 -22.91 25.32
CA ASP A 429 -39.34 -24.04 25.58
C ASP A 429 -37.87 -23.69 25.26
N TYR A 430 -37.61 -23.00 24.15
CA TYR A 430 -36.25 -22.62 23.78
C TYR A 430 -35.66 -21.56 24.71
N ILE A 431 -36.40 -20.49 25.00
CA ILE A 431 -35.94 -19.40 25.87
C ILE A 431 -35.75 -19.91 27.30
N HIS A 432 -36.70 -20.69 27.82
CA HIS A 432 -36.58 -21.34 29.12
C HIS A 432 -35.46 -22.38 29.14
N GLY A 433 -35.26 -23.15 28.08
CA GLY A 433 -34.14 -24.09 27.99
C GLY A 433 -32.76 -23.42 28.08
N ALA A 434 -32.65 -22.17 27.62
CA ALA A 434 -31.41 -21.40 27.68
C ALA A 434 -31.17 -20.69 29.03
N TRP A 435 -32.22 -20.14 29.65
CA TRP A 435 -32.10 -19.26 30.82
C TRP A 435 -32.87 -19.71 32.08
N GLY A 436 -33.76 -20.67 31.91
CA GLY A 436 -34.67 -21.16 32.93
C GLY A 436 -34.06 -22.19 33.88
N SER A 437 -34.86 -22.55 34.88
CA SER A 437 -34.63 -23.62 35.84
C SER A 437 -35.94 -24.38 36.06
N ASP A 438 -35.88 -25.54 36.72
CA ASP A 438 -37.04 -26.42 36.93
C ASP A 438 -38.24 -25.72 37.59
N ASN A 439 -38.01 -24.64 38.34
CA ASN A 439 -39.04 -23.96 39.13
C ASN A 439 -39.59 -22.66 38.51
N ASN A 440 -39.04 -22.18 37.40
CA ASN A 440 -39.42 -20.87 36.83
C ASN A 440 -40.08 -20.95 35.43
N TYR A 441 -40.37 -22.15 34.93
CA TYR A 441 -41.10 -22.33 33.66
C TYR A 441 -42.45 -21.57 33.63
N PRO A 442 -43.30 -21.61 34.68
CA PRO A 442 -44.57 -20.87 34.66
C PRO A 442 -44.37 -19.35 34.50
N TYR A 443 -43.27 -18.80 35.02
CA TYR A 443 -42.94 -17.39 34.89
C TYR A 443 -42.58 -17.01 33.45
N TYR A 444 -41.66 -17.76 32.82
CA TYR A 444 -41.25 -17.52 31.44
C TYR A 444 -42.42 -17.68 30.48
N SER A 445 -43.19 -18.75 30.66
CA SER A 445 -44.39 -19.00 29.87
C SER A 445 -45.37 -17.82 29.98
N ASP A 446 -45.78 -17.44 31.18
CA ASP A 446 -46.74 -16.36 31.37
C ASP A 446 -46.24 -15.00 30.81
N ALA A 447 -44.96 -14.68 31.01
CA ALA A 447 -44.35 -13.46 30.48
C ALA A 447 -44.31 -13.41 28.95
N ILE A 448 -44.00 -14.53 28.29
CA ILE A 448 -43.93 -14.63 26.82
C ILE A 448 -45.35 -14.67 26.22
N TYR A 449 -46.30 -15.36 26.84
CA TYR A 449 -47.70 -15.38 26.41
C TYR A 449 -48.38 -14.01 26.48
N HIS A 450 -47.94 -13.14 27.38
CA HIS A 450 -48.45 -11.77 27.53
C HIS A 450 -47.51 -10.70 26.96
N SER A 451 -46.46 -11.10 26.22
CA SER A 451 -45.52 -10.15 25.60
C SER A 451 -46.15 -9.39 24.42
N SER A 452 -45.59 -8.23 24.08
CA SER A 452 -46.10 -7.36 23.01
C SER A 452 -45.74 -7.86 21.59
N LEU A 453 -46.63 -7.59 20.64
CA LEU A 453 -46.58 -7.97 19.22
C LEU A 453 -46.22 -6.79 18.29
N ALA A 454 -45.32 -5.90 18.72
CA ALA A 454 -44.90 -4.67 18.02
C ALA A 454 -45.81 -3.42 18.20
N GLU A 455 -46.66 -3.40 19.23
CA GLU A 455 -47.33 -2.16 19.66
C GLU A 455 -46.78 -1.68 21.01
N LYS A 456 -45.76 -0.81 20.94
CA LYS A 456 -45.28 0.17 21.94
C LYS A 456 -45.07 -0.24 23.41
N HIS A 457 -45.12 -1.53 23.76
CA HIS A 457 -45.07 -1.97 25.15
C HIS A 457 -44.06 -3.10 25.37
N LEU A 458 -43.52 -3.17 26.57
CA LEU A 458 -42.63 -4.21 27.06
C LEU A 458 -43.44 -5.20 27.91
N PRO A 459 -43.03 -6.48 28.02
CA PRO A 459 -41.83 -7.08 27.43
C PRO A 459 -42.03 -7.54 25.97
N MET A 460 -40.92 -7.72 25.26
CA MET A 460 -40.85 -8.36 23.94
C MET A 460 -39.77 -9.42 23.94
N PHE A 461 -40.03 -10.55 23.27
CA PHE A 461 -39.09 -11.66 23.13
C PHE A 461 -38.86 -11.92 21.65
N PHE A 462 -37.61 -12.18 21.29
CA PHE A 462 -37.15 -12.35 19.91
C PHE A 462 -36.46 -13.69 19.75
N LEU A 463 -36.69 -14.34 18.62
CA LEU A 463 -36.03 -15.56 18.21
C LEU A 463 -35.19 -15.32 16.96
N LEU A 464 -33.99 -15.88 16.95
CA LEU A 464 -33.13 -15.94 15.79
C LEU A 464 -33.35 -17.27 15.07
N LEU A 465 -33.81 -17.21 13.82
CA LEU A 465 -34.12 -18.36 13.00
C LEU A 465 -33.09 -18.53 11.90
N LYS A 466 -32.58 -19.75 11.68
CA LYS A 466 -31.78 -20.11 10.51
C LYS A 466 -32.44 -21.29 9.83
N ASN A 467 -32.85 -21.12 8.58
CA ASN A 467 -33.64 -22.13 7.86
C ASN A 467 -34.90 -22.58 8.63
N ASN A 468 -35.57 -21.65 9.33
CA ASN A 468 -36.77 -21.87 10.16
C ASN A 468 -36.56 -22.64 11.49
N GLU A 469 -35.31 -22.97 11.84
CA GLU A 469 -34.94 -23.52 13.16
C GLU A 469 -34.46 -22.41 14.10
N ILE A 470 -34.85 -22.48 15.37
CA ILE A 470 -34.41 -21.53 16.39
C ILE A 470 -32.94 -21.80 16.74
N ILE A 471 -32.09 -20.79 16.60
CA ILE A 471 -30.64 -20.87 16.89
C ILE A 471 -30.17 -19.81 17.90
N GLY A 472 -31.08 -18.97 18.39
CA GLY A 472 -30.79 -17.97 19.40
C GLY A 472 -32.02 -17.20 19.85
N CYS A 473 -31.90 -16.44 20.92
CA CYS A 473 -32.97 -15.61 21.45
C CYS A 473 -32.44 -14.34 22.15
N SER A 474 -33.31 -13.36 22.31
CA SER A 474 -33.10 -12.19 23.17
C SER A 474 -34.45 -11.63 23.63
N ALA A 475 -34.44 -10.74 24.60
CA ALA A 475 -35.63 -10.08 25.08
C ALA A 475 -35.37 -8.59 25.36
N LEU A 476 -36.41 -7.76 25.20
CA LEU A 476 -36.45 -6.39 25.67
C LEU A 476 -37.52 -6.30 26.76
N ILE A 477 -37.09 -6.09 28.00
CA ILE A 477 -37.95 -6.20 29.20
C ILE A 477 -37.86 -4.95 30.09
N THR A 478 -38.76 -4.85 31.07
CA THR A 478 -38.82 -3.71 31.99
C THR A 478 -37.72 -3.73 33.05
N ASN A 479 -37.34 -4.90 33.56
CA ASN A 479 -36.27 -5.06 34.53
C ASN A 479 -35.74 -6.49 34.48
N ASP A 480 -34.42 -6.66 34.41
CA ASP A 480 -33.74 -7.97 34.37
C ASP A 480 -33.37 -8.47 35.78
N PHE A 481 -34.35 -8.37 36.70
CA PHE A 481 -34.25 -8.73 38.12
C PHE A 481 -33.08 -8.12 38.90
N ILE A 482 -32.67 -6.92 38.49
CA ILE A 482 -31.59 -6.18 39.12
C ILE A 482 -32.15 -5.06 40.00
N SER A 483 -31.47 -4.78 41.12
CA SER A 483 -31.90 -3.81 42.14
C SER A 483 -32.14 -2.37 41.64
N ARG A 484 -31.77 -2.04 40.39
CA ARG A 484 -31.88 -0.72 39.77
C ARG A 484 -33.15 -0.59 38.93
N HIS A 485 -34.27 -0.44 39.61
CA HIS A 485 -35.59 -0.28 39.02
C HIS A 485 -35.80 1.06 38.28
N ASP A 486 -34.92 2.04 38.50
CA ASP A 486 -34.93 3.35 37.84
C ASP A 486 -34.41 3.29 36.39
N LEU A 487 -33.67 2.24 36.03
CA LEU A 487 -33.15 2.04 34.68
C LEU A 487 -34.11 1.14 33.90
N TYR A 488 -34.49 1.56 32.70
CA TYR A 488 -35.29 0.76 31.75
C TYR A 488 -35.24 1.40 30.34
N PRO A 489 -35.38 0.60 29.27
CA PRO A 489 -35.59 -0.85 29.23
C PRO A 489 -34.29 -1.66 29.24
N TRP A 490 -34.42 -2.96 29.51
CA TRP A 490 -33.29 -3.90 29.58
C TRP A 490 -33.28 -4.88 28.40
N ILE A 491 -32.11 -5.11 27.82
CA ILE A 491 -31.87 -6.29 27.00
C ILE A 491 -31.53 -7.45 27.93
N ALA A 492 -32.30 -8.53 27.81
CA ALA A 492 -32.18 -9.74 28.59
C ALA A 492 -32.20 -10.99 27.68
N CYS A 493 -32.05 -12.17 28.28
CA CYS A 493 -32.18 -13.47 27.61
C CYS A 493 -31.32 -13.63 26.33
N LEU A 494 -30.18 -12.95 26.22
CA LEU A 494 -29.35 -12.97 25.00
C LEU A 494 -28.56 -14.28 24.88
N PHE A 495 -29.04 -15.20 24.04
CA PHE A 495 -28.39 -16.49 23.83
C PHE A 495 -28.27 -16.84 22.35
N VAL A 496 -27.18 -17.52 22.00
CA VAL A 496 -26.95 -18.13 20.68
C VAL A 496 -26.37 -19.51 20.90
N ASP A 497 -26.92 -20.50 20.18
CA ASP A 497 -26.48 -21.89 20.20
C ASP A 497 -24.96 -21.98 20.00
N GLU A 498 -24.30 -22.82 20.81
CA GLU A 498 -22.83 -22.94 20.79
C GLU A 498 -22.26 -23.26 19.41
N LYS A 499 -22.99 -24.06 18.61
CA LYS A 499 -22.61 -24.46 17.26
C LYS A 499 -22.64 -23.30 16.26
N GLU A 500 -23.38 -22.23 16.56
CA GLU A 500 -23.59 -21.08 15.67
C GLU A 500 -22.82 -19.83 16.14
N ARG A 501 -22.12 -19.90 17.28
CA ARG A 501 -21.27 -18.80 17.79
C ARG A 501 -20.08 -18.50 16.86
N GLY A 502 -19.60 -17.25 16.90
CA GLY A 502 -18.52 -16.75 16.04
C GLY A 502 -18.99 -16.11 14.72
N GLN A 503 -20.30 -16.03 14.50
CA GLN A 503 -20.95 -15.41 13.33
C GLN A 503 -21.62 -14.06 13.66
N GLU A 504 -21.29 -13.43 14.78
CA GLU A 504 -21.84 -12.14 15.25
C GLU A 504 -23.37 -12.10 15.48
N TYR A 505 -24.04 -13.25 15.53
CA TYR A 505 -25.48 -13.36 15.80
C TYR A 505 -25.94 -12.73 17.13
N GLY A 506 -25.10 -12.73 18.16
CA GLY A 506 -25.42 -12.03 19.41
C GLY A 506 -25.52 -10.51 19.22
N ASN A 507 -24.68 -9.92 18.36
CA ASN A 507 -24.78 -8.50 18.02
C ASN A 507 -26.02 -8.22 17.16
N LEU A 508 -26.35 -9.11 16.22
CA LEU A 508 -27.55 -8.98 15.40
C LEU A 508 -28.83 -8.92 16.25
N LEU A 509 -28.92 -9.74 17.30
CA LEU A 509 -30.02 -9.71 18.27
C LEU A 509 -30.05 -8.41 19.09
N MET A 510 -28.90 -7.92 19.54
CA MET A 510 -28.81 -6.63 20.26
C MET A 510 -29.22 -5.46 19.38
N GLU A 511 -28.74 -5.39 18.13
CA GLU A 511 -29.11 -4.34 17.18
C GLU A 511 -30.61 -4.34 16.86
N HIS A 512 -31.23 -5.52 16.81
CA HIS A 512 -32.68 -5.63 16.66
C HIS A 512 -33.42 -5.06 17.88
N ALA A 513 -33.03 -5.45 19.10
CA ALA A 513 -33.62 -4.91 20.32
C ALA A 513 -33.41 -3.39 20.46
N GLU A 514 -32.24 -2.87 20.06
CA GLU A 514 -31.95 -1.44 19.97
C GLU A 514 -32.91 -0.71 19.03
N LYS A 515 -33.15 -1.28 17.84
CA LYS A 515 -34.08 -0.73 16.85
C LYS A 515 -35.51 -0.70 17.39
N GLU A 516 -35.96 -1.77 18.03
CA GLU A 516 -37.30 -1.83 18.62
C GLU A 516 -37.44 -0.84 19.79
N ALA A 517 -36.42 -0.70 20.64
CA ALA A 517 -36.41 0.32 21.69
C ALA A 517 -36.51 1.75 21.13
N ARG A 518 -35.80 2.07 20.02
CA ARG A 518 -35.95 3.36 19.32
C ARG A 518 -37.37 3.56 18.79
N ASN A 519 -37.99 2.52 18.23
CA ASN A 519 -39.34 2.60 17.69
C ASN A 519 -40.39 2.88 18.77
N ILE A 520 -40.17 2.39 20.00
CA ILE A 520 -41.02 2.68 21.16
C ILE A 520 -40.82 4.13 21.65
N GLY A 521 -39.62 4.69 21.48
CA GLY A 521 -39.26 6.07 21.86
C GLY A 521 -38.24 6.17 22.98
N PHE A 522 -37.54 5.08 23.31
CA PHE A 522 -36.44 5.13 24.27
C PHE A 522 -35.19 5.76 23.64
N SER A 523 -34.42 6.48 24.46
CA SER A 523 -33.15 7.10 24.09
C SER A 523 -31.92 6.36 24.63
N VAL A 524 -32.13 5.46 25.59
CA VAL A 524 -31.09 4.65 26.24
C VAL A 524 -31.66 3.27 26.52
N ILE A 525 -30.84 2.24 26.39
CA ILE A 525 -31.13 0.87 26.84
C ILE A 525 -30.04 0.38 27.80
N TYR A 526 -30.38 -0.61 28.61
CA TYR A 526 -29.52 -1.17 29.63
C TYR A 526 -29.36 -2.68 29.46
N LEU A 527 -28.29 -3.25 29.99
CA LEU A 527 -28.15 -4.70 30.17
C LEU A 527 -27.33 -4.98 31.43
N THR A 528 -27.49 -6.19 31.95
CA THR A 528 -26.72 -6.70 33.09
C THR A 528 -25.94 -7.94 32.68
N THR A 529 -24.70 -8.09 33.16
CA THR A 529 -23.86 -9.25 32.83
C THR A 529 -22.73 -9.47 33.84
N ASP A 530 -22.31 -10.71 33.96
CA ASP A 530 -21.07 -11.11 34.64
C ASP A 530 -19.85 -11.08 33.71
N HIS A 531 -20.05 -10.96 32.39
CA HIS A 531 -19.00 -10.89 31.38
C HIS A 531 -18.25 -9.54 31.36
N ASP A 532 -16.99 -9.58 30.93
CA ASP A 532 -16.12 -8.41 30.76
C ASP A 532 -15.54 -8.37 29.33
N GLY A 533 -15.59 -7.21 28.67
CA GLY A 533 -14.98 -6.97 27.36
C GLY A 533 -15.77 -7.44 26.14
N TYR A 534 -16.94 -8.07 26.29
CA TYR A 534 -17.78 -8.48 25.15
C TYR A 534 -18.62 -7.32 24.62
N TYR A 535 -19.39 -6.64 25.48
CA TYR A 535 -20.35 -5.62 25.09
C TYR A 535 -19.68 -4.29 24.68
N GLU A 536 -18.52 -3.97 25.25
CA GLU A 536 -17.73 -2.77 24.96
C GLU A 536 -17.29 -2.71 23.49
N LYS A 537 -17.06 -3.88 22.87
CA LYS A 537 -16.75 -3.97 21.43
C LYS A 537 -17.89 -3.48 20.56
N TYR A 538 -19.12 -3.52 21.07
CA TYR A 538 -20.35 -3.10 20.41
C TYR A 538 -20.86 -1.75 20.92
N GLY A 539 -20.00 -0.96 21.58
CA GLY A 539 -20.26 0.41 21.98
C GLY A 539 -21.05 0.58 23.29
N TRP A 540 -21.27 -0.50 24.05
CA TRP A 540 -21.85 -0.42 25.38
C TRP A 540 -20.86 0.19 26.37
N GLN A 541 -21.38 1.05 27.26
CA GLN A 541 -20.59 1.72 28.28
C GLN A 541 -20.98 1.19 29.64
N ARG A 542 -20.00 0.68 30.40
CA ARG A 542 -20.23 0.28 31.78
C ARG A 542 -20.52 1.52 32.63
N ILE A 543 -21.59 1.48 33.41
CA ILE A 543 -21.96 2.60 34.30
C ILE A 543 -21.68 2.29 35.76
N GLU A 544 -22.12 1.14 36.28
CA GLU A 544 -21.99 0.74 37.69
C GLU A 544 -22.37 -0.74 37.89
N ASP A 545 -22.51 -1.18 39.15
CA ASP A 545 -23.00 -2.51 39.49
C ASP A 545 -24.37 -2.43 40.19
N GLY A 546 -25.25 -3.39 39.91
CA GLY A 546 -26.50 -3.62 40.64
C GLY A 546 -26.48 -4.97 41.35
N VAL A 547 -27.48 -5.27 42.18
CA VAL A 547 -27.60 -6.55 42.88
C VAL A 547 -28.68 -7.40 42.21
N ASP A 548 -28.33 -8.62 41.81
CA ASP A 548 -29.27 -9.59 41.24
C ASP A 548 -30.18 -10.17 42.32
N LEU A 549 -31.48 -10.23 42.05
CA LEU A 549 -32.51 -10.61 43.04
C LEU A 549 -32.35 -12.06 43.54
N PHE A 550 -31.94 -12.99 42.67
CA PHE A 550 -31.95 -14.42 42.97
C PHE A 550 -30.63 -14.89 43.59
N SER A 551 -29.50 -14.40 43.09
CA SER A 551 -28.16 -14.76 43.58
C SER A 551 -27.69 -13.86 44.74
N GLY A 552 -28.23 -12.65 44.86
CA GLY A 552 -27.75 -11.63 45.79
C GLY A 552 -26.34 -11.11 45.47
N GLN A 553 -25.80 -11.46 44.30
CA GLN A 553 -24.45 -11.05 43.88
C GLN A 553 -24.50 -9.73 43.08
N PRO A 554 -23.41 -8.94 43.12
CA PRO A 554 -23.29 -7.80 42.24
C PRO A 554 -23.15 -8.25 40.78
N SER A 555 -23.85 -7.56 39.88
CA SER A 555 -23.76 -7.74 38.43
C SER A 555 -23.49 -6.40 37.74
N ARG A 556 -22.68 -6.41 36.68
CA ARG A 556 -22.28 -5.18 35.98
C ARG A 556 -23.44 -4.67 35.15
N ILE A 557 -23.70 -3.36 35.24
CA ILE A 557 -24.70 -2.67 34.44
C ILE A 557 -24.00 -1.88 33.32
N TYR A 558 -24.48 -2.09 32.11
CA TYR A 558 -24.08 -1.34 30.92
C TYR A 558 -25.24 -0.52 30.40
N ALA A 559 -24.92 0.65 29.84
CA ALA A 559 -25.84 1.52 29.13
C ALA A 559 -25.37 1.72 27.69
N LYS A 560 -26.33 1.83 26.76
CA LYS A 560 -26.06 2.23 25.38
C LYS A 560 -27.06 3.27 24.93
N GLN A 561 -26.53 4.37 24.40
CA GLN A 561 -27.33 5.43 23.81
C GLN A 561 -27.82 4.98 22.44
N LEU A 562 -29.12 5.15 22.19
CA LEU A 562 -29.79 4.70 20.98
C LEU A 562 -29.67 5.71 19.84
#